data_AF-A0A1Y1YIR9-F1
#
_entry.id   AF-A0A1Y1YIR9-F1
#
_cell.length_a   1.000
_cell.length_b   1.000
_cell.length_c   1.000
_cell.angle_alpha   90.00
_cell.angle_beta   90.00
_cell.angle_gamma   90.00
#
_symmetry.space_group_name_H-M   'P 1'
#
loop_
_entity.id
_entity.type
_entity.pdbx_description
1 polymer ?
#
loop_
_entity_poly.entity_id
_entity_poly.type
_entity_poly.pdbx_seq_one_letter_code
_entity_poly.pdbx_strand_id
1 'polypeptide(L)'
;MSDKFSSHWDVDQPFIGNAYRAICNFAGRMDPLLYTAAIHAHVEPSAIEQFLPKDLVLWVDPFSVSYRVGDHGLVRTLYEDRSRGKVTLKSPSPKGQTSPKKLNYVLAN
;
A
#
# COMPACT_ATOMS: atom_id res chain seq x y z
N MET A 1 11.53 10.63 -8.95
CA MET A 1 10.70 9.43 -8.70
C MET A 1 10.66 8.52 -9.92
N SER A 2 10.36 9.06 -11.12
CA SER A 2 10.36 8.32 -12.39
C SER A 2 11.64 7.52 -12.64
N ASP A 3 12.81 8.12 -12.39
CA ASP A 3 14.09 7.42 -12.59
C ASP A 3 14.24 6.18 -11.70
N LYS A 4 13.87 6.29 -10.41
CA LYS A 4 13.86 5.14 -9.47
C LYS A 4 12.98 4.02 -10.03
N PHE A 5 11.79 4.35 -10.54
CA PHE A 5 10.81 3.32 -10.90
C PHE A 5 11.03 2.72 -12.30
N SER A 6 11.78 3.38 -13.17
CA SER A 6 11.91 3.05 -14.60
C SER A 6 12.24 1.58 -14.89
N SER A 7 13.20 0.99 -14.17
CA SER A 7 13.62 -0.42 -14.34
C SER A 7 12.77 -1.43 -13.57
N HIS A 8 11.83 -0.95 -12.77
CA HIS A 8 10.96 -1.75 -11.90
C HIS A 8 9.50 -1.40 -12.17
N TRP A 9 9.10 -1.14 -13.41
CA TRP A 9 7.71 -0.79 -13.75
C TRP A 9 7.15 -1.78 -14.79
N ASP A 10 6.55 -2.87 -14.31
CA ASP A 10 5.96 -3.92 -15.15
C ASP A 10 4.43 -3.77 -15.16
N VAL A 11 3.86 -3.38 -16.30
CA VAL A 11 2.41 -3.19 -16.47
C VAL A 11 1.64 -4.50 -16.55
N ASP A 12 2.29 -5.59 -16.94
CA ASP A 12 1.66 -6.91 -17.05
C ASP A 12 1.68 -7.62 -15.69
N GLN A 13 2.68 -7.32 -14.87
CA GLN A 13 2.82 -7.81 -13.49
C GLN A 13 3.01 -6.65 -12.48
N PRO A 14 1.95 -5.87 -12.19
CA PRO A 14 2.05 -4.62 -11.41
C PRO A 14 2.74 -4.74 -10.05
N PHE A 15 2.62 -5.89 -9.39
CA PHE A 15 3.17 -6.08 -8.05
C PHE A 15 4.64 -6.52 -8.01
N ILE A 16 5.23 -6.91 -9.15
CA ILE A 16 6.67 -7.20 -9.21
C ILE A 16 7.42 -5.89 -8.98
N GLY A 17 8.36 -5.90 -8.03
CA GLY A 17 9.15 -4.73 -7.65
C GLY A 17 8.42 -3.70 -6.78
N ASN A 18 7.20 -3.97 -6.30
CA ASN A 18 6.45 -3.00 -5.49
C ASN A 18 7.16 -2.60 -4.19
N ALA A 19 7.88 -3.51 -3.54
CA ALA A 19 8.68 -3.22 -2.35
C ALA A 19 9.85 -2.27 -2.65
N TYR A 20 10.44 -2.36 -3.85
CA TYR A 20 11.50 -1.44 -4.28
C TYR A 20 10.92 -0.04 -4.57
N ARG A 21 9.72 0.01 -5.18
CA ARG A 21 9.04 1.28 -5.47
C ARG A 21 8.42 1.94 -4.24
N ALA A 22 8.10 1.18 -3.20
CA ALA A 22 7.51 1.69 -1.97
C ALA A 22 8.31 2.88 -1.41
N ILE A 23 7.59 3.85 -0.87
CA ILE A 23 8.13 5.05 -0.23
C ILE A 23 7.74 4.97 1.25
N CYS A 24 8.73 4.91 2.13
CA CYS A 24 8.52 4.60 3.54
C CYS A 24 9.05 5.71 4.45
N ASN A 25 8.27 6.05 5.48
CA ASN A 25 8.79 6.65 6.70
C ASN A 25 8.45 5.69 7.84
N PHE A 26 9.30 4.68 8.03
CA PHE A 26 8.96 3.50 8.84
C PHE A 26 10.10 3.13 9.78
N ALA A 27 9.75 2.84 11.04
CA ALA A 27 10.71 2.45 12.09
C ALA A 27 11.88 3.45 12.24
N GLY A 28 11.59 4.75 12.18
CA GLY A 28 12.60 5.81 12.29
C GLY A 28 13.55 5.92 11.10
N ARG A 29 13.22 5.30 9.96
CA ARG A 29 13.99 5.39 8.72
C ARG A 29 13.17 6.09 7.65
N MET A 30 13.65 7.26 7.25
CA MET A 30 13.08 8.02 6.16
C MET A 30 13.62 7.53 4.80
N ASP A 31 12.72 7.37 3.82
CA ASP A 31 13.09 7.03 2.45
C ASP A 31 14.01 8.11 1.85
N PRO A 32 15.10 7.73 1.14
CA PRO A 32 15.98 8.69 0.47
C PRO A 32 15.26 9.63 -0.50
N LEU A 33 14.17 9.20 -1.15
CA LEU A 33 13.36 10.09 -2.00
C LEU A 33 12.71 11.21 -1.20
N LEU A 34 12.21 10.93 0.01
CA LEU A 34 11.62 11.95 0.88
C LEU A 34 12.70 12.92 1.35
N TYR A 35 13.87 12.41 1.74
CA TYR A 35 15.01 13.23 2.14
C TYR A 35 15.44 14.17 1.01
N THR A 36 15.72 13.65 -0.18
CA THR A 36 16.17 14.46 -1.33
C THR A 36 15.09 15.47 -1.75
N ALA A 37 13.82 15.09 -1.72
CA ALA A 37 12.71 16.01 -2.01
C ALA A 37 12.66 17.17 -1.01
N ALA A 38 12.89 16.91 0.28
CA ALA A 38 12.93 17.93 1.32
C ALA A 38 14.07 18.94 1.06
N ILE A 39 15.28 18.44 0.79
CA ILE A 39 16.44 19.28 0.47
C ILE A 39 16.17 20.17 -0.75
N HIS A 40 15.62 19.60 -1.82
CA HIS A 40 15.29 20.35 -3.04
C HIS A 40 14.17 21.37 -2.82
N ALA A 41 13.28 21.13 -1.86
CA ALA A 41 12.20 22.03 -1.49
C ALA A 41 12.62 23.07 -0.43
N HIS A 42 13.88 23.07 0.02
CA HIS A 42 14.36 23.88 1.14
C HIS A 42 13.55 23.65 2.45
N VAL A 43 13.15 22.39 2.66
CA VAL A 43 12.46 21.92 3.87
C VAL A 43 13.44 21.08 4.68
N GLU A 44 13.56 21.38 5.97
CA GLU A 44 14.37 20.57 6.88
C GLU A 44 13.84 19.12 6.94
N PRO A 45 14.70 18.10 6.78
CA PRO A 45 14.30 16.69 6.89
C PRO A 45 13.57 16.34 8.20
N SER A 46 13.89 17.01 9.30
CA SER A 46 13.20 16.85 10.58
C SER A 46 11.73 17.27 10.53
N ALA A 47 11.37 18.24 9.69
CA ALA A 47 9.98 18.63 9.49
C ALA A 47 9.20 17.51 8.80
N ILE A 48 9.83 16.77 7.88
CA ILE A 48 9.24 15.61 7.21
C ILE A 48 8.90 14.53 8.25
N GLU A 49 9.82 14.22 9.17
CA GLU A 49 9.58 13.29 10.28
C GLU A 49 8.50 13.77 11.26
N GLN A 50 8.41 15.08 11.50
CA GLN A 50 7.43 15.69 12.39
C GLN A 50 6.01 15.67 11.83
N PHE A 51 5.85 15.95 10.53
CA PHE A 51 4.54 16.17 9.92
C PHE A 51 3.98 14.97 9.14
N LEU A 52 4.83 14.02 8.70
CA LEU A 52 4.32 12.78 8.13
C LEU A 52 3.80 11.84 9.22
N PRO A 53 2.76 11.05 8.93
CA PRO A 53 2.33 9.99 9.81
C PRO A 53 3.49 9.03 10.12
N LYS A 54 3.61 8.63 11.38
CA LYS A 54 4.57 7.58 11.79
C LYS A 54 4.24 6.27 11.09
N ASP A 55 5.29 5.55 10.70
CA ASP A 55 5.19 4.24 10.06
C ASP A 55 4.33 4.25 8.80
N LEU A 56 4.46 5.33 8.02
CA LEU A 56 3.85 5.45 6.70
C LEU A 56 4.58 4.53 5.71
N VAL A 57 3.80 3.80 4.93
CA VAL A 57 4.26 3.11 3.72
C VAL A 57 3.30 3.47 2.59
N LEU A 58 3.84 3.97 1.48
CA LEU A 58 3.11 4.30 0.25
C LEU A 58 3.58 3.38 -0.87
N TRP A 59 2.66 2.64 -1.47
CA TRP A 59 2.90 1.84 -2.67
C TRP A 59 2.41 2.59 -3.90
N VAL A 60 3.29 2.72 -4.88
CA VAL A 60 3.01 3.29 -6.19
C VAL A 60 3.25 2.19 -7.22
N ASP A 61 2.16 1.58 -7.67
CA ASP A 61 2.16 0.44 -8.56
C ASP A 61 1.44 0.81 -9.87
N PRO A 62 1.72 0.11 -10.99
CA PRO A 62 0.89 0.25 -12.18
C PRO A 62 -0.59 0.10 -11.82
N PHE A 63 -1.40 1.07 -12.24
CA PHE A 63 -2.85 1.10 -12.05
C PHE A 63 -3.35 1.28 -10.62
N SER A 64 -2.48 1.39 -9.60
CA SER A 64 -2.94 1.57 -8.23
C SER A 64 -1.95 2.35 -7.34
N VAL A 65 -2.50 3.14 -6.42
CA VAL A 65 -1.74 3.79 -5.35
C VAL A 65 -2.44 3.49 -4.04
N SER A 66 -1.69 2.97 -3.07
CA SER A 66 -2.22 2.62 -1.76
C SER A 66 -1.23 2.94 -0.66
N TYR A 67 -1.71 3.07 0.57
CA TYR A 67 -0.86 3.40 1.71
C TYR A 67 -1.31 2.68 2.97
N ARG A 68 -0.38 2.60 3.92
CA ARG A 68 -0.61 2.15 5.30
C ARG A 68 -0.01 3.18 6.25
N VAL A 69 -0.72 3.50 7.32
CA VAL A 69 -0.20 4.30 8.44
C VAL A 69 -0.19 3.44 9.70
N GLY A 70 0.94 3.41 10.41
CA GLY A 70 1.14 2.50 11.53
C GLY A 70 1.54 1.10 11.06
N ASP A 71 2.37 0.39 11.84
CA ASP A 71 2.81 -0.96 11.49
C ASP A 71 1.65 -1.97 11.36
N HIS A 72 0.59 -1.79 12.16
CA HIS A 72 -0.62 -2.61 12.09
C HIS A 72 -1.80 -1.91 11.40
N GLY A 73 -1.54 -0.85 10.65
CA GLY A 73 -2.56 -0.11 9.92
C GLY A 73 -3.23 -0.93 8.82
N LEU A 74 -4.49 -0.59 8.52
CA LEU A 74 -5.15 -1.09 7.31
C LEU A 74 -4.56 -0.43 6.08
N VAL A 75 -4.36 -1.20 5.01
CA VAL A 75 -4.01 -0.63 3.71
C VAL A 75 -5.23 0.05 3.12
N ARG A 76 -5.07 1.29 2.67
CA ARG A 76 -6.09 2.14 2.07
C ARG A 76 -5.70 2.49 0.64
N THR A 77 -6.67 2.46 -0.27
CA THR A 77 -6.47 2.83 -1.67
C THR A 77 -6.66 4.33 -1.86
N LEU A 78 -5.67 5.00 -2.43
CA LEU A 78 -5.77 6.40 -2.88
C LEU A 78 -6.22 6.48 -4.34
N TYR A 79 -5.69 5.59 -5.17
CA TYR A 79 -6.00 5.53 -6.60
C TYR A 79 -6.12 4.08 -7.07
N GLU A 80 -7.05 3.86 -8.00
CA GLU A 80 -7.26 2.59 -8.66
C GLU A 80 -7.83 2.87 -10.06
N ASP A 81 -7.18 2.38 -11.10
CA ASP A 81 -7.74 2.36 -12.45
C ASP A 81 -8.81 1.27 -12.55
N ARG A 82 -10.07 1.70 -12.44
CA ARG A 82 -11.23 0.80 -12.43
C ARG A 82 -11.52 0.16 -13.79
N SER A 83 -10.91 0.63 -14.88
CA SER A 83 -11.09 0.04 -16.21
C SER A 83 -10.53 -1.39 -16.29
N ARG A 84 -9.58 -1.74 -15.41
CA ARG A 84 -8.96 -3.06 -15.34
C ARG A 84 -9.58 -4.00 -14.30
N GLY A 85 -10.74 -3.62 -13.72
CA GLY A 85 -11.37 -4.33 -12.61
C GLY A 85 -10.79 -3.91 -11.25
N LYS A 86 -11.37 -4.41 -10.15
CA LYS A 86 -10.87 -4.10 -8.80
C LYS A 86 -9.52 -4.78 -8.54
N VAL A 87 -8.49 -3.98 -8.33
CA VAL A 87 -7.20 -4.39 -7.77
C VAL A 87 -7.44 -4.74 -6.31
N THR A 88 -7.94 -5.96 -6.08
CA THR A 88 -8.21 -6.43 -4.74
C THR A 88 -6.87 -6.82 -4.14
N LEU A 89 -6.31 -5.96 -3.29
CA LEU A 89 -5.30 -6.39 -2.31
C LEU A 89 -5.94 -7.56 -1.57
N LYS A 90 -5.48 -8.79 -1.85
CA LYS A 90 -5.91 -9.95 -1.07
C LYS A 90 -5.37 -9.71 0.34
N SER A 91 -6.18 -9.13 1.22
CA SER A 91 -5.97 -9.22 2.65
C SER A 91 -5.80 -10.71 2.97
N PRO A 92 -4.78 -11.12 3.74
CA PRO A 92 -4.67 -12.50 4.16
C PRO A 92 -6.00 -12.90 4.80
N SER A 93 -6.73 -13.81 4.17
CA SER A 93 -7.93 -14.37 4.78
C SER A 93 -7.51 -14.94 6.13
N PRO A 94 -8.21 -14.62 7.24
CA PRO A 94 -7.99 -15.33 8.50
C PRO A 94 -8.17 -16.82 8.23
N LYS A 95 -7.07 -17.58 8.22
CA LYS A 95 -7.15 -19.05 8.21
C LYS A 95 -7.79 -19.45 9.53
N GLY A 96 -9.08 -19.79 9.54
CA GLY A 96 -9.70 -20.41 10.71
C GLY A 96 -11.09 -19.92 11.15
N GLN A 97 -11.94 -19.38 10.28
CA GLN A 97 -13.37 -19.32 10.57
C GLN A 97 -14.17 -20.01 9.48
N THR A 98 -14.48 -21.29 9.70
CA THR A 98 -15.56 -21.97 9.00
C THR A 98 -16.85 -21.22 9.30
N SER A 99 -17.46 -20.60 8.29
CA SER A 99 -18.82 -20.11 8.41
C SER A 99 -19.72 -21.28 8.81
N PRO A 100 -20.62 -21.14 9.80
CA PRO A 100 -21.55 -22.21 10.14
C PRO A 100 -22.42 -22.50 8.92
N LYS A 101 -22.44 -23.77 8.50
CA LYS A 101 -23.34 -24.25 7.44
C LYS A 101 -24.78 -23.94 7.87
N LYS A 102 -25.51 -23.17 7.07
CA LYS A 102 -26.95 -22.97 7.28
C LYS A 102 -27.64 -24.34 7.24
N LEU A 103 -28.25 -24.74 8.36
CA LEU A 103 -29.14 -25.89 8.42
C LEU A 103 -30.46 -25.49 7.71
N ASN A 104 -30.79 -26.16 6.62
CA ASN A 104 -32.11 -26.04 6.01
C ASN A 104 -33.07 -26.94 6.79
N TYR A 105 -33.97 -26.35 7.58
CA TYR A 105 -35.16 -27.06 8.06
C TYR A 105 -36.18 -27.13 6.92
N VAL A 106 -36.37 -28.32 6.36
CA VAL A 106 -37.53 -28.62 5.52
C VAL A 106 -38.69 -28.87 6.48
N LEU A 107 -39.68 -27.98 6.50
CA LEU A 107 -40.96 -28.24 7.14
C LEU A 107 -41.72 -29.22 6.25
N ALA A 108 -41.99 -30.42 6.79
CA ALA A 108 -42.92 -31.36 6.19
C ALA A 108 -44.34 -30.83 6.38
N ASN A 109 -45.13 -30.85 5.29
CA ASN A 109 -46.59 -30.83 5.34
C ASN A 109 -47.09 -32.26 5.15
#